data_AF-A0A9D5DRA1-F1
#
_entry.id   AF-A0A9D5DRA1-F1
#
_cell.length_a   1.000
_cell.length_b   1.000
_cell.length_c   1.000
_cell.angle_alpha   90.00
_cell.angle_beta   90.00
_cell.angle_gamma   90.00
#
_symmetry.space_group_name_H-M   'P 1'
#
loop_
_entity.id
_entity.type
_entity.pdbx_description
1 polymer ?
#
loop_
_entity_poly.entity_id
_entity_poly.type
_entity_poly.pdbx_seq_one_letter_code
_entity_poly.pdbx_strand_id
1 'polypeptide(L)'
;MEGLHILQLIVSIILFFILFAGIGFLLNMVLRLTWIMAFVYPIVVLLIVNRAPYGAFIQQPGEAFTQLFERLSSLYVADIIVLTSGFLGAIAAGIIMKLLRKAGYQMF
;
A
#
# COMPACT_ATOMS: atom_id res chain seq x y z
N MET A 1 -24.05 5.17 18.21
CA MET A 1 -22.92 4.31 17.77
C MET A 1 -22.31 4.76 16.43
N GLU A 2 -22.77 5.86 15.81
CA GLU A 2 -22.22 6.36 14.53
C GLU A 2 -20.86 7.09 14.65
N GLY A 3 -20.59 7.76 15.78
CA GLY A 3 -19.31 8.47 15.97
C GLY A 3 -18.08 7.56 16.00
N LEU A 4 -18.24 6.30 16.41
CA LEU A 4 -17.12 5.36 16.52
C LEU A 4 -16.60 4.94 15.12
N HIS A 5 -17.49 4.81 14.14
CA HIS A 5 -17.14 4.41 12.77
C HIS A 5 -16.36 5.50 12.02
N ILE A 6 -16.77 6.77 12.16
CA ILE A 6 -16.07 7.89 11.51
C ILE A 6 -14.70 8.11 12.15
N LEU A 7 -14.62 8.07 13.49
CA LEU A 7 -13.35 8.19 14.20
C LEU A 7 -12.39 7.07 13.80
N GLN A 8 -12.86 5.82 13.75
CA GLN A 8 -12.06 4.68 13.31
C GLN A 8 -11.54 4.86 11.89
N LEU A 9 -12.36 5.36 10.95
CA LEU A 9 -11.92 5.65 9.59
C LEU A 9 -10.79 6.68 9.57
N ILE A 10 -10.96 7.80 10.29
CA ILE A 10 -9.94 8.87 10.36
C ILE A 10 -8.63 8.32 10.94
N VAL A 11 -8.70 7.58 12.04
CA VAL A 11 -7.52 6.96 12.65
C VAL A 11 -6.87 5.97 11.69
N SER A 12 -7.65 5.17 10.98
CA SER A 12 -7.13 4.19 10.01
C SER A 12 -6.42 4.86 8.84
N ILE A 13 -6.96 5.97 8.32
CA ILE A 13 -6.32 6.76 7.26
C ILE A 13 -4.94 7.25 7.71
N ILE A 14 -4.87 7.86 8.91
CA ILE A 14 -3.61 8.38 9.46
C ILE A 14 -2.63 7.23 9.71
N LEU A 15 -3.11 6.13 10.30
CA LEU A 15 -2.29 4.98 10.64
C LEU A 15 -1.70 4.33 9.40
N PHE A 16 -2.51 4.07 8.37
CA PHE A 16 -2.02 3.47 7.12
C PHE A 16 -1.03 4.39 6.42
N PHE A 17 -1.34 5.69 6.33
CA PHE A 17 -0.42 6.66 5.74
C PHE A 17 0.96 6.65 6.46
N ILE A 18 0.97 6.79 7.79
CA ILE A 18 2.21 6.84 8.57
C ILE A 18 2.95 5.49 8.52
N LEU A 19 2.22 4.37 8.63
CA LEU A 19 2.82 3.04 8.59
C LEU A 19 3.59 2.81 7.28
N PHE A 20 2.94 3.03 6.14
CA PHE A 20 3.56 2.78 4.85
C PHE A 20 4.62 3.83 4.49
N ALA A 21 4.44 5.08 4.92
CA ALA A 21 5.50 6.08 4.84
C ALA A 21 6.73 5.68 5.67
N GLY A 22 6.53 5.20 6.90
CA GLY A 22 7.59 4.81 7.82
C GLY A 22 8.34 3.56 7.36
N ILE A 23 7.62 2.48 7.02
CA ILE A 23 8.25 1.26 6.50
C ILE A 23 8.94 1.59 5.17
N GLY A 24 8.36 2.44 4.32
CA GLY A 24 9.00 2.82 3.07
C GLY A 24 10.26 3.65 3.22
N PHE A 25 10.29 4.53 4.22
CA PHE A 25 11.50 5.24 4.60
C PHE A 25 12.60 4.25 5.02
N LEU A 26 12.28 3.31 5.92
CA LEU A 26 13.24 2.29 6.39
C LEU A 26 13.74 1.38 5.26
N LEU A 27 12.85 0.88 4.41
CA LEU A 27 13.22 0.04 3.28
C LEU A 27 14.09 0.79 2.27
N ASN A 28 13.80 2.06 2.00
CA ASN A 28 14.60 2.90 1.12
C ASN A 28 15.99 3.22 1.69
N MET A 29 16.15 3.20 3.02
CA MET A 29 17.45 3.32 3.69
C MET A 29 18.28 2.04 3.56
N VAL A 30 17.69 0.87 3.80
CA VAL A 30 18.39 -0.43 3.73
C VAL A 30 18.73 -0.82 2.29
N LEU A 31 17.77 -0.79 1.37
CA LEU A 31 17.93 -1.28 0.00
C LEU A 31 18.52 -0.24 -0.95
N ARG A 32 18.66 1.03 -0.52
CA ARG A 32 19.12 2.16 -1.35
C ARG A 32 18.34 2.38 -2.66
N LEU A 33 17.16 1.79 -2.81
CA LEU A 33 16.22 2.04 -3.91
C LEU A 33 15.17 3.05 -3.42
N THR A 34 14.83 4.09 -4.19
CA THR A 34 13.93 5.17 -3.72
C THR A 34 12.44 4.82 -3.85
N TRP A 35 12.08 4.09 -4.91
CA TRP A 35 10.69 3.89 -5.30
C TRP A 35 10.17 2.48 -5.01
N ILE A 36 10.96 1.65 -4.32
CA ILE A 36 10.63 0.23 -4.13
C ILE A 36 9.26 0.06 -3.46
N MET A 37 8.95 0.88 -2.46
CA MET A 37 7.65 0.80 -1.81
C MET A 37 6.47 1.20 -2.67
N ALA A 38 6.63 2.17 -3.58
CA ALA A 38 5.56 2.54 -4.49
C ALA A 38 5.22 1.39 -5.45
N PHE A 39 6.19 0.54 -5.79
CA PHE A 39 5.96 -0.66 -6.62
C PHE A 39 5.51 -1.88 -5.81
N VAL A 40 6.05 -2.08 -4.61
CA VAL A 40 5.70 -3.21 -3.73
C VAL A 40 4.30 -3.05 -3.14
N TYR A 41 3.89 -1.82 -2.81
CA TYR A 41 2.61 -1.57 -2.15
C TYR A 41 1.39 -2.08 -2.95
N PRO A 42 1.22 -1.78 -4.26
CA PRO A 42 0.13 -2.35 -5.04
C PRO A 42 0.12 -3.87 -5.04
N ILE A 43 1.29 -4.51 -5.06
CA ILE A 43 1.41 -5.98 -4.99
C ILE A 43 0.88 -6.48 -3.64
N VAL A 44 1.26 -5.83 -2.53
CA VAL A 44 0.77 -6.15 -1.19
C VAL A 44 -0.76 -6.01 -1.12
N VAL A 45 -1.33 -4.94 -1.68
CA VAL A 45 -2.79 -4.74 -1.70
C VAL A 45 -3.48 -5.87 -2.47
N LEU A 46 -2.96 -6.25 -3.64
CA LEU A 46 -3.51 -7.36 -4.42
C LEU A 46 -3.46 -8.67 -3.63
N LEU A 47 -2.37 -8.93 -2.91
CA LEU A 47 -2.21 -10.13 -2.08
C LEU A 47 -3.19 -10.17 -0.90
N ILE A 48 -3.47 -9.02 -0.27
CA ILE A 48 -4.42 -8.91 0.85
C ILE A 48 -5.86 -9.11 0.37
N VAL A 49 -6.23 -8.55 -0.78
CA VAL A 49 -7.58 -8.64 -1.33
C VAL A 49 -7.84 -10.01 -1.96
N ASN A 50 -6.79 -10.68 -2.43
CA ASN A 50 -6.90 -11.99 -3.05
C ASN A 50 -7.42 -13.06 -2.06
N ARG A 51 -8.50 -13.74 -2.45
CA ARG A 51 -9.03 -14.91 -1.72
C ARG A 51 -8.79 -16.23 -2.45
N ALA A 52 -8.38 -16.19 -3.72
CA ALA A 52 -8.09 -17.40 -4.49
C ALA A 52 -6.73 -17.98 -4.08
N PRO A 53 -6.58 -19.31 -4.08
CA PRO A 53 -5.28 -19.93 -3.83
C PRO A 53 -4.28 -19.50 -4.90
N TYR A 54 -3.03 -19.23 -4.50
CA TYR A 54 -2.00 -18.73 -5.42
C TYR A 54 -1.76 -19.65 -6.64
N GLY A 55 -2.00 -20.96 -6.49
CA GLY A 55 -1.90 -21.92 -7.59
C GLY A 55 -2.95 -21.73 -8.70
N ALA A 56 -4.07 -21.07 -8.42
CA ALA A 56 -5.13 -20.81 -9.41
C ALA A 56 -4.65 -19.86 -10.52
N PHE A 57 -3.72 -18.95 -10.22
CA PHE A 57 -3.14 -18.03 -11.22
C PHE A 57 -2.28 -18.74 -12.26
N ILE A 58 -1.81 -19.96 -11.97
CA ILE A 58 -1.03 -20.78 -12.91
C ILE A 58 -1.93 -21.73 -13.69
N GLN A 59 -2.92 -22.32 -13.02
CA GLN A 59 -3.81 -23.32 -13.63
C GLN A 59 -4.92 -22.68 -14.48
N GLN A 60 -5.47 -21.56 -14.01
CA GLN A 60 -6.61 -20.86 -14.62
C GLN A 60 -6.44 -19.33 -14.46
N PRO A 61 -5.44 -18.72 -15.13
CA PRO A 61 -5.13 -17.30 -14.97
C PRO A 61 -6.33 -16.40 -15.28
N GLY A 62 -7.07 -16.69 -16.35
CA GLY A 62 -8.20 -15.87 -16.79
C GLY A 62 -9.28 -15.71 -15.71
N GLU A 63 -9.75 -16.82 -15.15
CA GLU A 63 -10.77 -16.80 -14.10
C GLU A 63 -10.24 -16.18 -12.80
N ALA A 64 -8.98 -16.48 -12.42
CA ALA A 64 -8.35 -15.94 -11.22
C ALA A 64 -8.22 -14.41 -11.28
N PHE A 65 -7.82 -13.84 -12.42
CA PHE A 65 -7.72 -12.38 -12.58
C PHE A 65 -9.10 -11.71 -12.62
N THR A 66 -10.10 -12.30 -13.26
CA THR A 66 -11.47 -11.77 -13.25
C THR A 66 -12.03 -11.73 -11.82
N GLN A 67 -11.87 -12.81 -11.06
CA GLN A 67 -12.29 -12.86 -9.66
C GLN A 67 -11.56 -11.81 -8.81
N LEU A 68 -10.25 -11.62 -8.99
CA LEU A 68 -9.52 -10.55 -8.30
C LEU A 68 -10.11 -9.17 -8.59
N PHE A 69 -10.41 -8.89 -9.85
CA PHE A 69 -10.92 -7.59 -10.25
C PHE A 69 -12.33 -7.34 -9.71
N GLU A 70 -13.21 -8.33 -9.80
CA GLU A 70 -14.53 -8.28 -9.16
C GLU A 70 -14.41 -8.00 -7.66
N ARG A 71 -13.47 -8.66 -6.98
CA ARG A 71 -13.22 -8.44 -5.55
C ARG A 71 -12.74 -7.03 -5.24
N LEU A 72 -11.78 -6.51 -6.00
CA LEU A 72 -11.31 -5.13 -5.86
C LEU A 72 -12.45 -4.12 -6.05
N SER A 73 -13.33 -4.35 -7.03
CA SER A 73 -14.49 -3.48 -7.27
C SER A 73 -15.57 -3.61 -6.20
N SER A 74 -15.65 -4.75 -5.51
CA SER A 74 -16.61 -5.01 -4.43
C SER A 74 -16.16 -4.49 -3.05
N LEU A 75 -14.97 -3.88 -2.95
CA LEU A 75 -14.46 -3.35 -1.69
C LEU A 75 -15.35 -2.22 -1.18
N TYR A 76 -15.51 -2.15 0.14
CA TYR A 76 -16.20 -1.04 0.76
C TYR A 76 -15.42 0.26 0.51
N VAL A 77 -16.16 1.36 0.32
CA VAL A 77 -15.58 2.68 0.07
C VAL A 77 -14.59 3.09 1.16
N ALA A 78 -14.89 2.76 2.42
CA ALA A 78 -13.99 3.00 3.56
C ALA A 78 -12.63 2.30 3.39
N ASP A 79 -12.63 1.04 2.95
CA ASP A 79 -11.40 0.27 2.74
C ASP A 79 -10.58 0.85 1.59
N ILE A 80 -11.23 1.26 0.50
CA ILE A 80 -10.58 1.92 -0.64
C ILE A 80 -9.89 3.21 -0.17
N ILE A 81 -10.55 4.02 0.65
CA ILE A 81 -9.98 5.27 1.19
C ILE A 81 -8.74 4.95 2.06
N VAL A 82 -8.82 3.93 2.92
CA VAL A 82 -7.69 3.53 3.77
C VAL A 82 -6.53 2.98 2.92
N LEU A 83 -6.80 2.11 1.96
CA LEU A 83 -5.77 1.55 1.07
C LEU A 83 -5.12 2.61 0.19
N THR A 84 -5.88 3.58 -0.31
CA THR A 84 -5.30 4.70 -1.08
C THR A 84 -4.47 5.62 -0.19
N SER A 85 -4.86 5.85 1.06
CA SER A 85 -4.05 6.62 2.02
C SER A 85 -2.69 5.97 2.31
N GLY A 86 -2.65 4.64 2.47
CA GLY A 86 -1.39 3.90 2.61
C GLY A 86 -0.51 4.01 1.37
N PHE A 87 -1.11 3.97 0.17
CA PHE A 87 -0.36 4.16 -1.08
C PHE A 87 0.25 5.56 -1.18
N LEU A 88 -0.51 6.59 -0.81
CA LEU A 88 0.00 7.96 -0.73
C LEU A 88 1.17 8.06 0.26
N GLY A 89 1.11 7.33 1.39
CA GLY A 89 2.23 7.22 2.33
C GLY A 89 3.49 6.62 1.69
N ALA A 90 3.35 5.52 0.93
CA ALA A 90 4.46 4.90 0.21
C ALA A 90 5.07 5.83 -0.86
N ILE A 91 4.24 6.58 -1.59
CA ILE A 91 4.69 7.60 -2.55
C ILE A 91 5.41 8.74 -1.83
N ALA A 92 4.84 9.23 -0.73
CA ALA A 92 5.44 10.29 0.08
C ALA A 92 6.84 9.87 0.57
N ALA A 93 7.02 8.64 1.04
CA ALA A 93 8.33 8.11 1.39
C ALA A 93 9.32 8.16 0.22
N GLY A 94 8.89 7.78 -0.99
CA GLY A 94 9.73 7.88 -2.19
C GLY A 94 10.15 9.32 -2.50
N ILE A 95 9.21 10.27 -2.41
CA ILE A 95 9.48 11.70 -2.62
C ILE A 95 10.48 12.22 -1.57
N ILE A 96 10.22 11.98 -0.28
CA ILE A 96 11.08 12.42 0.83
C ILE A 96 12.49 11.88 0.64
N MET A 97 12.63 10.60 0.30
CA MET A 97 13.95 9.99 0.11
C MET A 97 14.70 10.53 -1.10
N LYS A 98 13.99 10.86 -2.19
CA LYS A 98 14.60 11.55 -3.34
C LYS A 98 15.15 12.92 -2.93
N LEU A 99 14.41 13.67 -2.12
CA LEU A 99 14.81 14.99 -1.62
C LEU A 99 16.03 14.88 -0.68
N LEU A 100 16.01 13.96 0.28
CA LEU A 100 17.11 13.75 1.23
C LEU A 100 18.41 13.34 0.53
N ARG A 101 18.33 12.46 -0.47
CA ARG A 101 19.51 12.07 -1.27
C ARG A 101 20.08 13.24 -2.07
N LYS A 102 19.21 14.10 -2.63
CA LYS A 102 19.65 15.31 -3.33
C LYS A 102 20.30 16.31 -2.38
N ALA A 103 19.85 16.35 -1.12
CA ALA A 103 20.42 17.20 -0.07
C ALA A 103 21.75 16.67 0.50
N GLY A 104 22.26 15.52 0.02
CA GLY A 104 23.51 14.95 0.52
C GLY A 104 23.40 14.29 1.88
N TYR A 105 22.17 13.99 2.35
CA TYR A 105 21.99 13.26 3.60
C TYR A 105 22.55 11.84 3.44
N GLN A 106 23.59 11.53 4.23
CA GLN A 106 24.11 10.17 4.30
C GLN A 106 23.05 9.31 4.95
N MET A 107 22.56 8.32 4.20
CA MET A 107 21.46 7.48 4.68
C MET A 107 21.92 6.34 5.59
N PHE A 108 23.21 6.30 5.92
CA PHE A 108 23.92 5.65 7.03
C PHE A 108 25.35 6.20 7.07
#